data_AF-A0A3C1TK90-F1
#
_entry.id   AF-A0A3C1TK90-F1
#
_cell.length_a   1.000
_cell.length_b   1.000
_cell.length_c   1.000
_cell.angle_alpha   90.00
_cell.angle_beta   90.00
_cell.angle_gamma   90.00
#
_symmetry.space_group_name_H-M   'P 1'
#
loop_
_entity.id
_entity.type
_entity.pdbx_description
1 polymer ?
#
loop_
_entity_poly.entity_id
_entity_poly.type
_entity_poly.pdbx_seq_one_letter_code
_entity_poly.pdbx_strand_id
1 'polypeptide(L)'
;MRFKKQSKLQLSAAIGTACLVVSCMKTPRTSQPVVIKEDPTKAIARAKEIREKTPVKLAEGLQMTLWASDSLAPDPVAMAIDDQGRVYINRTHRQKNSEFDIRGHRDWMTESIGLQTVEDRRAFLRKTFAPERSKANEWLRDLNEDGVHDWKDLAVEKDEIWRLEDTNNDGIADVSLRVLEDFFDEVTDVAGGMLVRAGEIFVAIAPDLWRLKDTNGDGIMDKKTSISHGYGVHIGF
;
A
#
# COMPACT_ATOMS: atom_id res chain seq x y z
N MET A 1 -66.10 8.14 69.82
CA MET A 1 -65.77 6.79 70.33
C MET A 1 -65.72 5.83 69.16
N ARG A 2 -64.69 4.97 69.10
CA ARG A 2 -64.35 3.91 68.10
C ARG A 2 -63.36 4.25 66.98
N PHE A 3 -62.12 3.83 67.25
CA PHE A 3 -61.08 3.39 66.32
C PHE A 3 -61.51 2.22 65.43
N LYS A 4 -60.94 2.15 64.20
CA LYS A 4 -60.50 0.95 63.41
C LYS A 4 -60.35 1.38 61.94
N LYS A 5 -59.42 0.92 61.10
CA LYS A 5 -58.24 0.05 61.17
C LYS A 5 -57.58 0.25 59.78
N GLN A 6 -56.33 0.70 59.70
CA GLN A 6 -55.62 0.80 58.41
C GLN A 6 -55.20 -0.61 57.96
N SER A 7 -55.56 -1.01 56.73
CA SER A 7 -55.03 -2.20 56.08
C SER A 7 -53.72 -1.85 55.37
N LYS A 8 -52.69 -2.67 55.61
CA LYS A 8 -51.42 -2.62 54.86
C LYS A 8 -51.61 -3.33 53.53
N LEU A 9 -51.36 -2.65 52.42
CA LEU A 9 -51.15 -3.26 51.11
C LEU A 9 -49.63 -3.26 50.84
N GLN A 10 -49.06 -4.45 50.65
CA GLN A 10 -47.67 -4.64 50.27
C GLN A 10 -47.56 -5.07 48.80
N LEU A 11 -46.38 -4.77 48.24
CA LEU A 11 -45.74 -5.35 47.05
C LEU A 11 -46.29 -4.86 45.68
N SER A 12 -45.48 -4.50 44.68
CA SER A 12 -44.05 -4.72 44.42
C SER A 12 -43.52 -3.65 43.45
N ALA A 13 -42.35 -3.07 43.71
CA ALA A 13 -41.64 -2.23 42.76
C ALA A 13 -40.81 -3.10 41.81
N ALA A 14 -41.14 -3.10 40.52
CA ALA A 14 -40.30 -3.70 39.48
C ALA A 14 -39.20 -2.70 39.10
N ILE A 15 -37.97 -2.98 39.52
CA ILE A 15 -36.77 -2.23 39.10
C ILE A 15 -36.37 -2.77 37.73
N GLY A 16 -36.65 -2.01 36.68
CA GLY A 16 -36.15 -2.28 35.33
C GLY A 16 -34.68 -1.90 35.23
N THR A 17 -33.80 -2.90 35.21
CA THR A 17 -32.37 -2.71 34.93
C THR A 17 -32.19 -2.43 33.44
N ALA A 18 -31.91 -1.17 33.09
CA ALA A 18 -31.48 -0.80 31.74
C ALA A 18 -30.03 -1.26 31.54
N CYS A 19 -29.83 -2.38 30.85
CA CYS A 19 -28.52 -2.79 30.35
C CYS A 19 -28.08 -1.85 29.23
N LEU A 20 -27.18 -0.90 29.54
CA LEU A 20 -26.41 -0.17 28.54
C LEU A 20 -25.45 -1.16 27.86
N VAL A 21 -25.83 -1.64 26.67
CA VAL A 21 -24.95 -2.39 25.81
C VAL A 21 -23.97 -1.39 25.20
N VAL A 22 -22.81 -1.24 25.84
CA VAL A 22 -21.65 -0.57 25.22
C VAL A 22 -21.17 -1.50 24.11
N SER A 23 -21.70 -1.28 22.91
CA SER A 23 -21.20 -1.91 21.70
C SER A 23 -19.82 -1.33 21.43
N CYS A 24 -18.78 -2.05 21.85
CA CYS A 24 -17.43 -1.85 21.36
C CYS A 24 -17.46 -2.10 19.84
N MET A 25 -17.61 -1.03 19.06
CA MET A 25 -17.26 -1.06 17.65
C MET A 25 -15.78 -1.41 17.59
N LYS A 26 -15.49 -2.67 17.27
CA LYS A 26 -14.15 -3.09 16.86
C LYS A 26 -13.88 -2.37 15.55
N THR A 27 -13.19 -1.23 15.61
CA THR A 27 -12.51 -0.66 14.46
C THR A 27 -11.72 -1.79 13.81
N PRO A 28 -11.75 -1.96 12.48
CA PRO A 28 -10.94 -2.98 11.83
C PRO A 28 -9.50 -2.74 12.27
N ARG A 29 -8.89 -3.73 12.93
CA ARG A 29 -7.45 -3.73 13.15
C ARG A 29 -6.83 -3.80 11.76
N THR A 30 -6.35 -2.66 11.27
CA THR A 30 -5.27 -2.63 10.28
C THR A 30 -4.20 -3.60 10.77
N SER A 31 -3.69 -4.41 9.85
CA SER A 31 -2.60 -5.36 10.07
C SER A 31 -1.49 -4.71 10.91
N GLN A 32 -0.82 -5.49 11.78
CA GLN A 32 0.27 -4.94 12.57
C GLN A 32 1.31 -4.26 11.65
N PRO A 33 1.86 -3.10 12.05
CA PRO A 33 2.91 -2.42 11.28
C PRO A 33 4.06 -3.37 10.96
N VAL A 34 4.44 -3.46 9.69
CA VAL A 34 5.61 -4.23 9.27
C VAL A 34 6.84 -3.37 9.48
N VAL A 35 7.70 -3.77 10.42
CA VAL A 35 8.94 -3.09 10.76
C VAL A 35 10.10 -4.05 10.61
N ILE A 36 11.08 -3.69 9.79
CA ILE A 36 12.37 -4.37 9.66
C ILE A 36 13.40 -3.55 10.42
N LYS A 37 14.24 -4.21 11.22
CA LYS A 37 15.33 -3.59 11.95
C LYS A 37 16.63 -4.31 11.68
N GLU A 38 17.68 -3.56 11.44
CA GLU A 38 19.05 -4.07 11.45
C GLU A 38 19.73 -3.75 12.78
N ASP A 39 20.71 -4.58 13.13
CA ASP A 39 21.60 -4.31 14.26
C ASP A 39 22.64 -3.27 13.82
N PRO A 40 22.66 -2.05 14.38
CA PRO A 40 23.50 -0.97 13.86
C PRO A 40 24.99 -1.33 13.89
N THR A 41 25.42 -2.11 14.89
CA THR A 41 26.82 -2.55 14.99
C THR A 41 27.25 -3.46 13.82
N LYS A 42 26.29 -4.19 13.25
CA LYS A 42 26.52 -5.06 12.08
C LYS A 42 26.28 -4.33 10.77
N ALA A 43 25.38 -3.34 10.75
CA ALA A 43 25.03 -2.57 9.56
C ALA A 43 26.28 -1.88 8.97
N ILE A 44 27.13 -1.25 9.79
CA ILE A 44 28.39 -0.62 9.35
C ILE A 44 29.35 -1.61 8.70
N ALA A 45 29.56 -2.76 9.35
CA ALA A 45 30.46 -3.80 8.84
C ALA A 45 29.95 -4.35 7.50
N ARG A 46 28.65 -4.61 7.40
CA ARG A 46 27.99 -5.07 6.18
C ARG A 46 28.03 -4.01 5.07
N ALA A 47 27.80 -2.75 5.39
CA ALA A 47 27.87 -1.64 4.44
C ALA A 47 29.26 -1.52 3.81
N LYS A 48 30.32 -1.67 4.63
CA LYS A 48 31.70 -1.73 4.14
C LYS A 48 31.91 -2.93 3.21
N GLU A 49 31.47 -4.11 3.62
CA GLU A 49 31.61 -5.35 2.84
C GLU A 49 30.88 -5.24 1.48
N ILE A 50 29.64 -4.76 1.47
CA ILE A 50 28.85 -4.54 0.24
C ILE A 50 29.59 -3.58 -0.68
N ARG A 51 30.07 -2.45 -0.16
CA ARG A 51 30.81 -1.46 -0.96
C ARG A 51 32.07 -2.06 -1.59
N GLU A 52 32.85 -2.84 -0.83
CA GLU A 52 34.09 -3.47 -1.32
C GLU A 52 33.82 -4.54 -2.39
N LYS A 53 32.67 -5.21 -2.31
CA LYS A 53 32.26 -6.25 -3.28
C LYS A 53 31.48 -5.70 -4.47
N THR A 54 31.02 -4.45 -4.42
CA THR A 54 30.26 -3.86 -5.54
C THR A 54 31.24 -3.38 -6.61
N PRO A 55 31.17 -3.89 -7.86
CA PRO A 55 32.12 -3.55 -8.92
C PRO A 55 31.83 -2.18 -9.55
N VAL A 56 31.90 -1.10 -8.76
CA VAL A 56 31.69 0.29 -9.22
C VAL A 56 33.03 0.96 -9.50
N LYS A 57 33.13 1.65 -10.64
CA LYS A 57 34.25 2.55 -10.95
C LYS A 57 33.79 3.99 -10.73
N LEU A 58 34.38 4.67 -9.75
CA LEU A 58 34.09 6.07 -9.46
C LEU A 58 35.02 6.97 -10.27
N ALA A 59 34.49 8.10 -10.75
CA ALA A 59 35.31 9.18 -11.30
C ALA A 59 36.12 9.87 -10.21
N GLU A 60 37.17 10.58 -10.60
CA GLU A 60 38.02 11.33 -9.66
C GLU A 60 37.18 12.33 -8.84
N GLY A 61 37.42 12.36 -7.53
CA GLY A 61 36.70 13.23 -6.59
C GLY A 61 35.35 12.69 -6.09
N LEU A 62 34.83 11.59 -6.64
CA LEU A 62 33.59 10.98 -6.17
C LEU A 62 33.83 9.95 -5.07
N GLN A 63 32.90 9.89 -4.11
CA GLN A 63 32.87 8.89 -3.04
C GLN A 63 31.52 8.17 -3.03
N MET A 64 31.51 6.93 -2.58
CA MET A 64 30.31 6.12 -2.45
C MET A 64 30.26 5.46 -1.07
N THR A 65 29.11 5.56 -0.42
CA THR A 65 28.78 4.92 0.85
C THR A 65 27.42 4.25 0.70
N LEU A 66 27.25 3.09 1.32
CA LEU A 66 25.93 2.47 1.42
C LEU A 66 25.17 3.20 2.53
N TRP A 67 23.95 3.66 2.22
CA TRP A 67 23.06 4.28 3.21
C TRP A 67 22.04 3.28 3.77
N ALA A 68 21.49 2.38 2.95
CA ALA A 68 20.59 1.33 3.41
C ALA A 68 20.89 0.02 2.67
N SER A 69 20.74 -1.12 3.34
CA SER A 69 20.85 -2.44 2.74
C SER A 69 19.60 -2.81 1.92
N ASP A 70 19.73 -3.84 1.08
CA ASP A 70 18.61 -4.49 0.38
C ASP A 70 17.55 -5.04 1.34
N SER A 71 17.94 -5.40 2.56
CA SER A 71 17.03 -5.85 3.61
C SER A 71 16.09 -4.74 4.09
N LEU A 72 16.53 -3.48 4.05
CA LEU A 72 15.72 -2.32 4.44
C LEU A 72 15.00 -1.67 3.24
N ALA A 73 15.59 -1.74 2.05
CA ALA A 73 15.11 -1.10 0.83
C ALA A 73 14.69 -2.14 -0.24
N PRO A 74 13.57 -2.86 -0.07
CA PRO A 74 13.17 -3.89 -1.02
C PRO A 74 12.69 -3.28 -2.34
N ASP A 75 13.37 -3.62 -3.45
CA ASP A 75 13.00 -3.33 -4.84
C ASP A 75 12.42 -1.91 -5.09
N PRO A 76 13.16 -0.83 -4.79
CA PRO A 76 12.65 0.54 -4.87
C PRO A 76 12.40 0.97 -6.33
N VAL A 77 11.23 1.55 -6.61
CA VAL A 77 10.89 2.13 -7.92
C VAL A 77 11.14 3.64 -7.94
N ALA A 78 10.53 4.38 -7.02
CA ALA A 78 10.75 5.80 -6.78
C ALA A 78 11.13 6.06 -5.33
N MET A 79 11.77 7.21 -5.08
CA MET A 79 12.19 7.62 -3.75
C MET A 79 11.99 9.11 -3.51
N ALA A 80 11.82 9.48 -2.25
CA ALA A 80 11.77 10.86 -1.80
C ALA A 80 12.35 10.96 -0.38
N ILE A 81 12.90 12.13 -0.03
CA ILE A 81 13.47 12.39 1.30
C ILE A 81 12.63 13.47 1.95
N ASP A 82 12.29 13.28 3.22
CA ASP A 82 11.57 14.30 3.99
C ASP A 82 12.51 15.32 4.67
N ASP A 83 11.92 16.27 5.39
CA ASP A 83 12.64 17.32 6.12
C ASP A 83 13.35 16.82 7.39
N GLN A 84 13.16 15.55 7.78
CA GLN A 84 13.90 14.88 8.84
C GLN A 84 15.03 14.00 8.29
N GLY A 85 15.22 13.94 6.97
CA GLY A 85 16.24 13.09 6.34
C GLY A 85 15.84 11.60 6.25
N ARG A 86 14.58 11.26 6.53
CA ARG A 86 14.07 9.89 6.33
C ARG A 86 13.81 9.67 4.85
N VAL A 87 14.15 8.49 4.35
CA VAL A 87 13.96 8.13 2.95
C VAL A 87 12.69 7.32 2.82
N TYR A 88 11.81 7.75 1.94
CA TYR A 88 10.65 6.98 1.52
C TYR A 88 10.96 6.32 0.19
N ILE A 89 10.58 5.05 0.07
CA ILE A 89 10.59 4.32 -1.19
C ILE A 89 9.20 3.72 -1.45
N ASN A 90 8.87 3.50 -2.70
CA ASN A 90 7.74 2.65 -3.06
C ASN A 90 8.23 1.36 -3.71
N ARG A 91 7.41 0.31 -3.58
CA ARG A 91 7.64 -1.01 -4.14
C ARG A 91 6.36 -1.50 -4.80
N THR A 92 6.50 -2.12 -5.96
CA THR A 92 5.37 -2.74 -6.66
C THR A 92 5.59 -4.24 -6.80
N HIS A 93 4.50 -5.00 -6.74
CA HIS A 93 4.50 -6.43 -7.01
C HIS A 93 3.87 -6.77 -8.37
N ARG A 94 3.27 -5.78 -9.05
CA ARG A 94 2.34 -6.03 -10.16
C ARG A 94 2.93 -6.27 -11.54
N GLN A 95 4.21 -5.92 -11.74
CA GLN A 95 4.86 -5.87 -13.05
C GLN A 95 4.84 -7.20 -13.84
N LYS A 96 4.54 -8.32 -13.17
CA LYS A 96 4.49 -9.65 -13.81
C LYS A 96 3.08 -10.17 -14.05
N ASN A 97 2.10 -9.79 -13.23
CA ASN A 97 0.80 -10.46 -13.20
C ASN A 97 -0.39 -9.51 -13.40
N SER A 98 -0.28 -8.22 -13.00
CA SER A 98 -1.42 -7.30 -13.01
C SER A 98 -1.18 -5.99 -13.78
N GLU A 99 0.01 -5.80 -14.36
CA GLU A 99 0.28 -4.76 -15.37
C GLU A 99 0.92 -5.42 -16.61
N PHE A 100 0.51 -4.99 -17.80
CA PHE A 100 0.80 -5.73 -19.04
C PHE A 100 1.64 -4.92 -20.02
N ASP A 101 2.73 -5.52 -20.46
CA ASP A 101 3.50 -5.02 -21.60
C ASP A 101 2.75 -5.28 -22.91
N ILE A 102 2.28 -4.19 -23.52
CA ILE A 102 1.51 -4.23 -24.77
C ILE A 102 2.26 -4.93 -25.93
N ARG A 103 3.59 -5.02 -25.89
CA ARG A 103 4.39 -5.70 -26.93
C ARG A 103 4.11 -7.19 -26.98
N GLY A 104 3.74 -7.79 -25.85
CA GLY A 104 3.30 -9.19 -25.76
C GLY A 104 1.87 -9.41 -26.29
N HIS A 105 1.09 -8.32 -26.40
CA HIS A 105 -0.33 -8.35 -26.73
C HIS A 105 -0.65 -7.43 -27.91
N ARG A 106 0.00 -7.68 -29.04
CA ARG A 106 -0.15 -6.87 -30.27
C ARG A 106 -1.60 -6.83 -30.78
N ASP A 107 -2.38 -7.85 -30.49
CA ASP A 107 -3.82 -7.92 -30.77
C ASP A 107 -4.64 -6.87 -30.00
N TRP A 108 -4.13 -6.34 -28.89
CA TRP A 108 -4.81 -5.32 -28.08
C TRP A 108 -4.50 -3.89 -28.55
N MET A 109 -3.45 -3.67 -29.33
CA MET A 109 -2.94 -2.33 -29.65
C MET A 109 -3.99 -1.38 -30.23
N THR A 110 -4.79 -1.86 -31.19
CA THR A 110 -5.81 -1.02 -31.86
C THR A 110 -6.91 -0.59 -30.89
N GLU A 111 -7.40 -1.51 -30.05
CA GLU A 111 -8.43 -1.19 -29.06
C GLU A 111 -7.85 -0.29 -27.95
N SER A 112 -6.63 -0.60 -27.48
CA SER A 112 -5.90 0.17 -26.45
C SER A 112 -5.70 1.63 -26.84
N ILE A 113 -5.23 1.93 -28.07
CA ILE A 113 -5.03 3.31 -28.55
C ILE A 113 -6.35 4.09 -28.66
N GLY A 114 -7.47 3.38 -28.83
CA GLY A 114 -8.81 3.98 -28.91
C GLY A 114 -9.43 4.36 -27.57
N LEU A 115 -8.87 3.90 -26.44
CA LEU A 115 -9.40 4.19 -25.10
C LEU A 115 -9.19 5.68 -24.76
N GLN A 116 -10.22 6.32 -24.20
CA GLN A 116 -10.19 7.75 -23.86
C GLN A 116 -10.30 8.00 -22.35
N THR A 117 -10.85 7.05 -21.61
CA THR A 117 -11.13 7.15 -20.18
C THR A 117 -10.61 5.94 -19.41
N VAL A 118 -10.51 6.08 -18.09
CA VAL A 118 -10.15 4.98 -17.18
C VAL A 118 -11.21 3.88 -17.25
N GLU A 119 -12.46 4.26 -17.45
CA GLU A 119 -13.61 3.39 -17.62
C GLU A 119 -13.55 2.60 -18.93
N ASP A 120 -13.01 3.20 -20.01
CA ASP A 120 -12.73 2.46 -21.24
C ASP A 120 -11.67 1.38 -20.99
N ARG A 121 -10.56 1.72 -20.30
CA ARG A 121 -9.54 0.74 -19.89
C ARG A 121 -10.14 -0.36 -19.02
N ARG A 122 -10.97 0.00 -18.04
CA ARG A 122 -11.65 -0.96 -17.17
C ARG A 122 -12.56 -1.89 -17.98
N ALA A 123 -13.36 -1.35 -18.88
CA ALA A 123 -14.24 -2.13 -19.75
C ALA A 123 -13.44 -3.07 -20.65
N PHE A 124 -12.32 -2.59 -21.21
CA PHE A 124 -11.38 -3.40 -21.98
C PHE A 124 -10.83 -4.57 -21.15
N LEU A 125 -10.28 -4.31 -19.96
CA LEU A 125 -9.74 -5.35 -19.09
C LEU A 125 -10.79 -6.37 -18.66
N ARG A 126 -11.98 -5.92 -18.23
CA ARG A 126 -13.07 -6.82 -17.83
C ARG A 126 -13.60 -7.66 -19.00
N LYS A 127 -13.57 -7.16 -20.23
CA LYS A 127 -13.93 -7.90 -21.45
C LYS A 127 -12.83 -8.90 -21.86
N THR A 128 -11.57 -8.50 -21.74
CA THR A 128 -10.40 -9.34 -22.07
C THR A 128 -10.27 -10.49 -21.08
N PHE A 129 -10.47 -10.20 -19.80
CA PHE A 129 -10.37 -11.13 -18.67
C PHE A 129 -11.75 -11.43 -18.06
N ALA A 130 -12.77 -11.63 -18.89
CA ALA A 130 -14.09 -12.04 -18.42
C ALA A 130 -14.02 -13.48 -17.85
N PRO A 131 -14.79 -13.82 -16.80
CA PRO A 131 -14.76 -15.17 -16.20
C PRO A 131 -15.02 -16.29 -17.22
N GLU A 132 -15.88 -16.05 -18.21
CA GLU A 132 -16.20 -17.00 -19.29
C GLU A 132 -15.01 -17.30 -20.21
N ARG A 133 -13.98 -16.44 -20.18
CA ARG A 133 -12.73 -16.58 -20.94
C ARG A 133 -11.60 -17.19 -20.12
N SER A 134 -11.83 -17.61 -18.87
CA SER A 134 -10.83 -18.19 -17.96
C SER A 134 -9.94 -19.24 -18.65
N LYS A 135 -10.54 -20.17 -19.40
CA LYS A 135 -9.78 -21.19 -20.15
C LYS A 135 -8.79 -20.61 -21.18
N ALA A 136 -9.14 -19.50 -21.83
CA ALA A 136 -8.23 -18.82 -22.76
C ALA A 136 -7.17 -17.98 -22.03
N ASN A 137 -7.42 -17.68 -20.75
CA ASN A 137 -6.58 -16.86 -19.88
C ASN A 137 -5.78 -17.69 -18.85
N GLU A 138 -5.65 -19.01 -19.02
CA GLU A 138 -4.86 -19.89 -18.13
C GLU A 138 -3.37 -19.48 -18.02
N TRP A 139 -2.90 -18.61 -18.92
CA TRP A 139 -1.57 -18.00 -18.85
C TRP A 139 -1.46 -16.88 -17.81
N LEU A 140 -2.59 -16.25 -17.44
CA LEU A 140 -2.69 -15.31 -16.33
C LEU A 140 -2.57 -16.11 -15.03
N ARG A 141 -1.85 -15.61 -14.04
CA ARG A 141 -1.77 -16.27 -12.74
C ARG A 141 -3.08 -16.08 -11.97
N ASP A 142 -3.64 -17.17 -11.47
CA ASP A 142 -4.72 -17.14 -10.48
C ASP A 142 -4.14 -16.63 -9.15
N LEU A 143 -4.32 -15.34 -8.88
CA LEU A 143 -3.76 -14.64 -7.73
C LEU A 143 -4.71 -14.66 -6.55
N ASN A 144 -6.02 -14.73 -6.81
CA ASN A 144 -7.04 -14.76 -5.77
C ASN A 144 -7.36 -16.20 -5.30
N GLU A 145 -6.83 -17.21 -5.99
CA GLU A 145 -6.96 -18.65 -5.72
C GLU A 145 -8.41 -19.17 -5.79
N ASP A 146 -9.26 -18.55 -6.62
CA ASP A 146 -10.66 -18.96 -6.83
C ASP A 146 -10.84 -19.99 -7.97
N GLY A 147 -9.76 -20.31 -8.69
CA GLY A 147 -9.73 -21.24 -9.81
C GLY A 147 -10.23 -20.65 -11.13
N VAL A 148 -10.45 -19.33 -11.20
CA VAL A 148 -10.92 -18.61 -12.38
C VAL A 148 -9.92 -17.52 -12.75
N HIS A 149 -9.29 -17.65 -13.92
CA HIS A 149 -8.33 -16.68 -14.44
C HIS A 149 -9.05 -15.47 -15.07
N ASP A 150 -9.33 -14.45 -14.27
CA ASP A 150 -10.18 -13.31 -14.66
C ASP A 150 -9.66 -11.95 -14.15
N TRP A 151 -10.38 -10.86 -14.46
CA TRP A 151 -9.96 -9.51 -14.09
C TRP A 151 -9.82 -9.29 -12.58
N LYS A 152 -10.41 -10.15 -11.73
CA LYS A 152 -10.24 -10.06 -10.28
C LYS A 152 -8.83 -10.41 -9.84
N ASP A 153 -8.10 -11.23 -10.61
CA ASP A 153 -6.69 -11.50 -10.35
C ASP A 153 -5.83 -10.23 -10.45
N LEU A 154 -6.23 -9.29 -11.32
CA LEU A 154 -5.55 -8.00 -11.47
C LEU A 154 -5.71 -7.09 -10.25
N ALA A 155 -6.66 -7.43 -9.36
CA ALA A 155 -7.04 -6.65 -8.21
C ALA A 155 -6.56 -7.25 -6.86
N VAL A 156 -5.53 -8.11 -6.91
CA VAL A 156 -4.97 -8.75 -5.71
C VAL A 156 -3.69 -8.07 -5.24
N GLU A 157 -2.77 -7.82 -6.18
CA GLU A 157 -1.46 -7.25 -5.88
C GLU A 157 -1.59 -5.78 -5.44
N LYS A 158 -0.82 -5.43 -4.41
CA LYS A 158 -0.79 -4.10 -3.79
C LYS A 158 0.58 -3.47 -4.01
N ASP A 159 0.59 -2.15 -4.09
CA ASP A 159 1.82 -1.38 -4.00
C ASP A 159 2.07 -0.97 -2.54
N GLU A 160 3.36 -0.90 -2.18
CA GLU A 160 3.82 -0.62 -0.83
C GLU A 160 4.60 0.69 -0.79
N ILE A 161 4.53 1.37 0.35
CA ILE A 161 5.40 2.51 0.67
C ILE A 161 6.13 2.20 1.96
N TRP A 162 7.44 2.41 1.94
CA TRP A 162 8.33 2.15 3.06
C TRP A 162 9.05 3.44 3.46
N ARG A 163 9.19 3.65 4.77
CA ARG A 163 9.99 4.73 5.36
C ARG A 163 11.22 4.11 6.03
N LEU A 164 12.39 4.51 5.55
CA LEU A 164 13.68 4.13 6.06
C LEU A 164 14.25 5.26 6.93
N GLU A 165 14.88 4.87 8.02
CA GLU A 165 15.36 5.80 9.05
C GLU A 165 16.69 5.31 9.62
N ASP A 166 17.63 6.24 9.81
CA ASP A 166 18.82 6.08 10.62
C ASP A 166 18.48 6.58 12.02
N THR A 167 18.23 5.67 12.96
CA THR A 167 17.75 6.04 14.30
C THR A 167 18.87 6.42 15.26
N ASN A 168 20.14 6.17 14.90
CA ASN A 168 21.30 6.41 15.76
C ASN A 168 22.27 7.50 15.22
N ASN A 169 21.98 8.04 14.05
CA ASN A 169 22.76 9.05 13.32
C ASN A 169 24.20 8.60 13.00
N ASP A 170 24.42 7.31 12.70
CA ASP A 170 25.72 6.79 12.28
C ASP A 170 25.96 6.90 10.77
N GLY A 171 24.98 7.40 10.02
CA GLY A 171 25.01 7.58 8.56
C GLY A 171 24.47 6.40 7.78
N ILE A 172 23.91 5.39 8.45
CA ILE A 172 23.32 4.19 7.86
C ILE A 172 21.92 3.96 8.44
N ALA A 173 20.94 3.73 7.58
CA ALA A 173 19.60 3.36 8.02
C ALA A 173 19.62 2.02 8.76
N ASP A 174 18.86 1.94 9.85
CA ASP A 174 18.73 0.74 10.69
C ASP A 174 17.28 0.30 10.89
N VAL A 175 16.32 1.09 10.41
CA VAL A 175 14.88 0.76 10.47
C VAL A 175 14.22 0.99 9.12
N SER A 176 13.32 0.09 8.74
CA SER A 176 12.39 0.26 7.63
C SER A 176 10.97 -0.08 8.09
N LEU A 177 10.04 0.86 7.93
CA LEU A 177 8.63 0.73 8.29
C LEU A 177 7.77 0.77 7.03
N ARG A 178 6.91 -0.23 6.82
CA ARG A 178 5.89 -0.16 5.77
C ARG A 178 4.76 0.75 6.22
N VAL A 179 4.70 1.95 5.64
CA VAL A 179 3.74 3.00 6.02
C VAL A 179 2.40 2.87 5.28
N LEU A 180 2.37 2.15 4.15
CA LEU A 180 1.16 1.84 3.38
C LEU A 180 1.33 0.54 2.59
N GLU A 181 0.26 -0.23 2.44
CA GLU A 181 0.11 -1.36 1.51
C GLU A 181 -1.32 -1.32 0.95
N ASP A 182 -1.47 -0.86 -0.30
CA ASP A 182 -2.78 -0.54 -0.90
C ASP A 182 -2.67 -0.51 -2.44
N PHE A 183 -3.59 0.14 -3.14
CA PHE A 183 -3.64 0.33 -4.58
C PHE A 183 -3.75 -1.00 -5.33
N PHE A 184 -4.94 -1.58 -5.39
CA PHE A 184 -5.17 -2.93 -5.93
C PHE A 184 -6.39 -2.96 -6.85
N ASP A 185 -6.75 -1.87 -7.51
CA ASP A 185 -7.82 -1.91 -8.51
C ASP A 185 -7.26 -2.47 -9.84
N GLU A 186 -8.07 -3.16 -10.65
CA GLU A 186 -7.64 -3.76 -11.91
C GLU A 186 -7.08 -2.77 -12.94
N VAL A 187 -7.39 -1.48 -12.81
CA VAL A 187 -6.80 -0.41 -13.65
C VAL A 187 -5.59 0.27 -13.03
N THR A 188 -5.18 -0.16 -11.84
CA THR A 188 -4.06 0.45 -11.11
C THR A 188 -2.75 0.09 -11.79
N ASP A 189 -2.00 1.10 -12.18
CA ASP A 189 -0.67 0.98 -12.76
C ASP A 189 0.40 0.86 -11.65
N VAL A 190 1.67 0.87 -12.03
CA VAL A 190 2.81 0.89 -11.10
C VAL A 190 2.95 2.27 -10.47
N ALA A 191 3.22 2.34 -9.16
CA ALA A 191 3.63 3.59 -8.53
C ALA A 191 4.98 4.07 -9.10
N GLY A 192 4.95 5.02 -10.03
CA GLY A 192 6.13 5.51 -10.76
C GLY A 192 6.75 6.78 -10.18
N GLY A 193 6.06 7.45 -9.24
CA GLY A 193 6.53 8.71 -8.69
C GLY A 193 6.09 8.94 -7.26
N MET A 194 6.95 9.62 -6.50
CA MET A 194 6.68 9.95 -5.11
C MET A 194 7.28 11.30 -4.73
N LEU A 195 6.57 12.03 -3.88
CA LEU A 195 7.04 13.25 -3.24
C LEU A 195 6.60 13.23 -1.77
N VAL A 196 7.52 13.52 -0.86
CA VAL A 196 7.20 13.72 0.55
C VAL A 196 7.39 15.20 0.87
N ARG A 197 6.36 15.85 1.38
CA ARG A 197 6.40 17.28 1.69
C ARG A 197 5.39 17.64 2.76
N ALA A 198 5.83 18.45 3.72
CA ALA A 198 4.97 18.99 4.78
C ALA A 198 4.20 17.89 5.55
N GLY A 199 4.87 16.76 5.84
CA GLY A 199 4.29 15.63 6.56
C GLY A 199 3.28 14.80 5.77
N GLU A 200 3.15 15.02 4.46
CA GLU A 200 2.24 14.28 3.58
C GLU A 200 3.03 13.62 2.44
N ILE A 201 2.52 12.48 1.94
CA ILE A 201 3.12 11.74 0.84
C ILE A 201 2.21 11.86 -0.39
N PHE A 202 2.78 12.24 -1.52
CA PHE A 202 2.12 12.28 -2.81
C PHE A 202 2.63 11.14 -3.66
N VAL A 203 1.73 10.32 -4.20
CA VAL A 203 2.07 9.10 -4.94
C VAL A 203 1.41 9.14 -6.30
N ALA A 204 2.23 9.10 -7.35
CA ALA A 204 1.77 8.98 -8.73
C ALA A 204 1.63 7.50 -9.07
N ILE A 205 0.38 7.02 -9.11
CA ILE A 205 0.03 5.65 -9.46
C ILE A 205 -1.30 5.71 -10.21
N ALA A 206 -1.23 5.58 -11.53
CA ALA A 206 -2.42 5.73 -12.36
C ALA A 206 -3.52 4.74 -11.92
N PRO A 207 -4.80 5.14 -11.97
CA PRO A 207 -5.33 6.32 -12.63
C PRO A 207 -5.25 7.64 -11.83
N ASP A 208 -4.66 7.62 -10.64
CA ASP A 208 -4.73 8.71 -9.67
C ASP A 208 -3.37 9.31 -9.30
N LEU A 209 -3.39 10.58 -8.90
CA LEU A 209 -2.39 11.16 -8.01
C LEU A 209 -2.96 11.14 -6.61
N TRP A 210 -2.36 10.39 -5.71
CA TRP A 210 -2.82 10.27 -4.33
C TRP A 210 -2.08 11.21 -3.40
N ARG A 211 -2.80 11.72 -2.40
CA ARG A 211 -2.25 12.37 -1.21
C ARG A 211 -2.54 11.51 0.01
N LEU A 212 -1.49 11.19 0.74
CA LEU A 212 -1.51 10.34 1.92
C LEU A 212 -1.12 11.14 3.15
N LYS A 213 -1.78 10.87 4.27
CA LYS A 213 -1.56 11.53 5.54
C LYS A 213 -1.70 10.53 6.68
N ASP A 214 -0.78 10.60 7.62
CA ASP A 214 -0.93 10.01 8.95
C ASP A 214 -1.68 11.02 9.83
N THR A 215 -2.91 10.68 10.25
CA THR A 215 -3.73 11.57 11.07
C THR A 215 -3.60 11.34 12.56
N ASN A 216 -2.93 10.27 12.99
CA ASN A 216 -2.86 9.85 14.38
C ASN A 216 -1.42 9.85 14.97
N GLY A 217 -0.41 9.99 14.12
CA GLY A 217 1.00 10.11 14.49
C GLY A 217 1.73 8.77 14.74
N ASP A 218 1.15 7.63 14.36
CA ASP A 218 1.77 6.30 14.52
C ASP A 218 2.74 5.94 13.39
N GLY A 219 2.88 6.81 12.39
CA GLY A 219 3.74 6.62 11.22
C GLY A 219 3.10 5.83 10.09
N ILE A 220 1.85 5.40 10.22
CA ILE A 220 1.07 4.71 9.19
C ILE A 220 0.14 5.69 8.49
N MET A 221 0.09 5.65 7.16
CA MET A 221 -0.78 6.52 6.39
C MET A 221 -2.22 6.01 6.47
N ASP A 222 -3.06 6.67 7.28
CA ASP A 222 -4.45 6.27 7.53
C ASP A 222 -5.48 7.07 6.71
N LYS A 223 -5.09 8.20 6.14
CA LYS A 223 -5.93 9.00 5.26
C LYS A 223 -5.35 9.05 3.86
N LYS A 224 -6.16 8.62 2.90
CA LYS A 224 -5.87 8.61 1.47
C LYS A 224 -6.89 9.46 0.71
N THR A 225 -6.43 10.33 -0.18
CA THR A 225 -7.28 11.21 -1.00
C THR A 225 -6.76 11.26 -2.43
N SER A 226 -7.59 10.91 -3.42
CA SER A 226 -7.25 11.20 -4.82
C SER A 226 -7.36 12.70 -5.04
N ILE A 227 -6.29 13.31 -5.51
CA ILE A 227 -6.21 14.76 -5.77
C ILE A 227 -6.17 15.09 -7.26
N SER A 228 -5.98 14.08 -8.12
CA SER A 228 -6.15 14.16 -9.57
C SER A 228 -6.40 12.75 -10.10
N HIS A 229 -7.25 12.62 -11.12
CA HIS A 229 -7.70 11.33 -11.65
C HIS A 229 -7.79 11.40 -13.19
N GLY A 230 -7.59 10.26 -13.86
CA GLY A 230 -7.78 10.12 -15.32
C GLY A 230 -6.51 9.80 -16.10
N TYR A 231 -5.46 9.31 -15.44
CA TYR A 231 -4.18 8.95 -16.08
C TYR A 231 -4.15 7.47 -16.49
N GLY A 232 -3.18 7.09 -17.33
CA GLY A 232 -2.90 5.68 -17.64
C GLY A 232 -4.05 4.94 -18.34
N VAL A 233 -4.69 5.56 -19.34
CA VAL A 233 -5.87 4.97 -20.02
C VAL A 233 -5.52 3.91 -21.07
N HIS A 234 -4.26 3.85 -21.51
CA HIS A 234 -3.80 2.87 -22.51
C HIS A 234 -3.03 1.75 -21.83
N ILE A 235 -3.10 0.54 -22.39
CA ILE A 235 -2.19 -0.56 -22.02
C ILE A 235 -0.81 -0.20 -22.58
N GLY A 236 0.14 0.06 -21.68
CA GLY A 236 1.41 0.71 -21.96
C GLY A 236 2.63 -0.21 -21.90
N PHE A 237 3.78 0.41 -21.62
CA PHE A 237 5.08 -0.19 -21.35
C PHE A 237 5.66 0.38 -20.05
#